data_AF-A0A7C2W838-F1
#
_entry.id   AF-A0A7C2W838-F1
#
_cell.length_a   1.000
_cell.length_b   1.000
_cell.length_c   1.000
_cell.angle_alpha   90.00
_cell.angle_beta   90.00
_cell.angle_gamma   90.00
#
_symmetry.space_group_name_H-M   'P 1'
#
loop_
_entity.id
_entity.type
_entity.pdbx_description
1 polymer ?
#
loop_
_entity_poly.entity_id
_entity_poly.type
_entity_poly.pdbx_seq_one_letter_code
_entity_poly.pdbx_strand_id
1 'polypeptide(L)'
;MPLTFGLLVFGSATLIFVMGNLPMLMVAMSLFAIGQLLVMSSAMALFTDLVPPENRGKVVGFRNFVSYIFAGLGMLLGNYFYVNFFPQLPFYVTLGLLIPELLIVIFLVHEQEK
;
A
#
# COMPACT_ATOMS: atom_id res chain seq x y z
N MET A 1 -8.74 -3.38 -12.18
CA MET A 1 -9.15 -2.02 -11.70
C MET A 1 -9.28 -1.83 -10.17
N PRO A 2 -9.60 -2.84 -9.33
CA PRO A 2 -9.77 -2.58 -7.90
C PRO A 2 -8.46 -2.26 -7.15
N LEU A 3 -7.29 -2.65 -7.70
CA LEU A 3 -5.98 -2.31 -7.15
C LEU A 3 -5.67 -0.80 -7.23
N THR A 4 -5.84 -0.17 -8.40
CA THR A 4 -5.63 1.28 -8.58
C THR A 4 -6.61 2.09 -7.76
N PHE A 5 -7.89 1.68 -7.73
CA PHE A 5 -8.89 2.33 -6.89
C PHE A 5 -8.54 2.24 -5.40
N GLY A 6 -8.10 1.06 -4.93
CA GLY A 6 -7.61 0.88 -3.56
C GLY A 6 -6.44 1.79 -3.20
N LEU A 7 -5.47 1.95 -4.10
CA LEU A 7 -4.33 2.87 -3.91
C LEU A 7 -4.76 4.34 -3.88
N LEU A 8 -5.70 4.75 -4.72
CA LEU A 8 -6.23 6.12 -4.70
C LEU A 8 -7.00 6.42 -3.40
N VAL A 9 -7.79 5.45 -2.91
CA VAL A 9 -8.47 5.55 -1.62
C VAL A 9 -7.45 5.63 -0.48
N PHE A 10 -6.38 4.82 -0.52
CA PHE A 10 -5.32 4.86 0.49
C PHE A 10 -4.54 6.18 0.50
N GLY A 11 -4.22 6.72 -0.69
CA GLY A 11 -3.56 8.02 -0.82
C GLY A 11 -4.43 9.17 -0.33
N SER A 12 -5.72 9.19 -0.69
CA SER A 12 -6.65 10.20 -0.19
C SER A 12 -6.88 10.10 1.32
N ALA A 13 -6.97 8.89 1.88
CA ALA A 13 -7.01 8.67 3.32
C ALA A 13 -5.77 9.26 4.03
N THR A 14 -4.59 9.08 3.43
CA THR A 14 -3.34 9.63 3.97
C THR A 14 -3.33 11.16 3.97
N LEU A 15 -3.85 11.80 2.92
CA LEU A 15 -3.98 13.26 2.87
C LEU A 15 -4.95 13.78 3.94
N ILE A 16 -6.11 13.15 4.08
CA ILE A 16 -7.10 13.49 5.12
C ILE A 16 -6.50 13.30 6.51
N PHE A 17 -5.73 12.23 6.72
CA PHE A 17 -5.06 11.95 7.99
C PHE A 17 -4.08 13.07 8.38
N VAL A 18 -3.27 13.54 7.43
CA VAL A 18 -2.23 14.55 7.69
C VAL A 18 -2.80 15.94 7.98
N MET A 19 -3.92 16.29 7.33
CA MET A 19 -4.55 17.62 7.48
C MET A 19 -5.70 17.64 8.50
N GLY A 20 -6.10 16.47 9.01
CA GLY A 20 -7.37 16.27 9.67
C GLY A 20 -7.41 16.65 11.15
N ASN A 21 -8.58 17.10 11.59
CA ASN A 21 -8.98 17.14 13.00
C ASN A 21 -9.52 15.77 13.45
N LEU A 22 -9.91 15.63 14.72
CA LEU A 22 -10.33 14.34 15.29
C LEU A 22 -11.45 13.63 14.51
N PRO A 23 -12.52 14.30 14.04
CA PRO A 23 -13.51 13.67 13.16
C PRO A 23 -12.94 13.22 11.80
N MET A 24 -12.10 14.04 11.17
CA MET A 24 -11.45 13.66 9.89
C MET A 24 -10.52 12.47 10.07
N LEU A 25 -9.89 12.33 11.23
CA LEU A 25 -9.06 11.17 11.58
C LEU A 25 -9.88 9.87 11.59
N MET A 26 -11.09 9.91 12.15
CA MET A 26 -11.99 8.75 12.18
C MET A 26 -12.37 8.32 10.75
N VAL A 27 -12.70 9.30 9.90
CA VAL A 27 -12.99 9.04 8.48
C VAL A 27 -11.76 8.48 7.76
N ALA A 28 -10.58 9.06 8.00
CA ALA A 28 -9.33 8.57 7.41
C ALA A 28 -9.04 7.11 7.80
N MET A 29 -9.26 6.72 9.07
CA MET A 29 -9.09 5.33 9.51
C MET A 29 -10.04 4.38 8.78
N SER A 30 -11.30 4.76 8.58
CA SER A 30 -12.25 3.97 7.80
C SER A 30 -11.81 3.84 6.34
N LEU A 31 -11.34 4.93 5.73
CA LEU A 31 -10.83 4.90 4.35
C LEU A 31 -9.57 4.07 4.21
N PHE A 32 -8.65 4.10 5.19
CA PHE A 32 -7.48 3.23 5.21
C PHE A 32 -7.87 1.75 5.21
N ALA A 33 -8.84 1.36 6.06
CA ALA A 33 -9.33 -0.01 6.09
C ALA A 33 -9.90 -0.43 4.73
N ILE A 34 -10.72 0.43 4.10
CA ILE A 34 -11.30 0.16 2.77
C ILE A 34 -10.21 0.04 1.71
N GLY A 35 -9.29 1.00 1.64
CA GLY A 35 -8.18 0.99 0.68
C GLY A 35 -7.31 -0.25 0.84
N GLN A 36 -6.96 -0.60 2.08
CA GLN A 36 -6.14 -1.78 2.38
C GLN A 36 -6.84 -3.08 1.98
N LEU A 37 -8.14 -3.22 2.25
CA LEU A 37 -8.93 -4.39 1.84
C LEU A 37 -8.94 -4.55 0.31
N LEU A 38 -9.14 -3.45 -0.42
CA LEU A 38 -9.15 -3.45 -1.88
C LEU A 38 -7.79 -3.84 -2.46
N VAL A 39 -6.70 -3.27 -1.92
CA VAL A 39 -5.33 -3.58 -2.34
C VAL A 39 -5.00 -5.04 -2.06
N MET A 40 -5.29 -5.54 -0.86
CA MET A 40 -5.02 -6.93 -0.47
C MET A 40 -5.79 -7.93 -1.32
N SER A 41 -7.08 -7.71 -1.53
CA SER A 41 -7.92 -8.59 -2.35
C SER A 41 -7.44 -8.64 -3.81
N SER A 42 -7.19 -7.47 -4.41
CA SER A 42 -6.75 -7.36 -5.80
C SER A 42 -5.35 -7.93 -6.02
N ALA A 43 -4.43 -7.69 -5.07
CA ALA A 43 -3.08 -8.23 -5.14
C ALA A 43 -3.06 -9.76 -5.03
N MET A 44 -3.93 -10.35 -4.20
CA MET A 44 -4.06 -11.81 -4.11
C MET A 44 -4.65 -12.41 -5.39
N ALA A 45 -5.67 -11.78 -5.99
CA ALA A 45 -6.22 -12.23 -7.27
C ALA A 45 -5.15 -12.23 -8.37
N LEU A 46 -4.47 -11.08 -8.56
CA LEU A 46 -3.38 -10.93 -9.53
C LEU A 46 -2.27 -11.95 -9.31
N PHE A 47 -1.91 -12.21 -8.06
CA PHE A 47 -0.89 -13.20 -7.72
C PHE A 47 -1.31 -14.63 -8.11
N THR A 48 -2.57 -14.96 -7.90
CA THR A 48 -3.12 -16.29 -8.18
C THR A 48 -3.17 -16.57 -9.69
N ASP A 49 -3.38 -15.52 -10.48
CA ASP A 49 -3.40 -15.56 -11.95
C ASP A 49 -2.00 -15.62 -12.55
N LEU A 50 -1.02 -14.90 -11.96
CA LEU A 50 0.35 -14.84 -12.46
C LEU A 50 1.23 -16.04 -12.05
N VAL A 51 0.91 -16.69 -10.93
CA VAL A 51 1.78 -17.72 -10.34
C VAL A 51 1.20 -19.12 -10.53
N PRO A 52 1.88 -20.00 -11.30
CA PRO A 52 1.48 -21.38 -11.49
C PRO A 52 1.36 -22.12 -10.15
N PRO A 53 0.38 -23.04 -9.99
CA PRO A 53 0.14 -23.75 -8.74
C PRO A 53 1.39 -24.41 -8.14
N GLU A 54 2.28 -24.95 -8.97
CA GLU A 54 3.49 -25.66 -8.54
C GLU A 54 4.49 -24.74 -7.82
N ASN A 55 4.49 -23.45 -8.17
CA ASN A 55 5.45 -22.47 -7.66
C ASN A 55 4.87 -21.55 -6.57
N ARG A 56 3.56 -21.62 -6.29
CA ARG A 56 2.87 -20.70 -5.35
C ARG A 56 3.55 -20.61 -3.99
N GLY A 57 3.91 -21.75 -3.39
CA GLY A 57 4.57 -21.76 -2.07
C GLY A 57 5.91 -21.02 -2.05
N LYS A 58 6.74 -21.21 -3.09
CA LYS A 58 8.06 -20.55 -3.20
C LYS A 58 7.90 -19.04 -3.40
N VAL A 59 7.02 -18.64 -4.32
CA VAL A 59 6.81 -17.23 -4.62
C VAL A 59 6.14 -16.50 -3.45
N VAL A 60 5.16 -17.11 -2.76
CA VAL A 60 4.56 -16.54 -1.54
C VAL A 60 5.61 -16.38 -0.44
N GLY A 61 6.46 -17.40 -0.24
CA GLY A 61 7.54 -17.35 0.75
C GLY A 61 8.51 -16.20 0.48
N PHE A 62 8.99 -16.07 -0.76
CA PHE A 62 9.88 -14.98 -1.16
C PHE A 62 9.22 -13.60 -1.04
N ARG A 63 7.97 -13.48 -1.51
CA ARG A 63 7.19 -12.24 -1.38
C ARG A 63 7.06 -11.83 0.09
N ASN A 64 6.69 -12.75 0.97
CA ASN A 64 6.54 -12.45 2.39
C ASN A 64 7.89 -12.09 3.03
N PHE A 65 8.97 -12.79 2.70
CA PHE A 65 10.31 -12.46 3.17
C PHE A 65 10.71 -11.02 2.81
N VAL A 66 10.54 -10.64 1.53
CA VAL A 66 10.82 -9.28 1.07
C VAL A 66 9.90 -8.28 1.75
N SER A 67 8.59 -8.55 1.83
CA SER A 67 7.61 -7.68 2.49
C SER A 67 7.94 -7.44 3.96
N TYR A 68 8.40 -8.44 4.70
CA TYR A 68 8.77 -8.28 6.11
C TYR A 68 10.03 -7.46 6.29
N ILE A 69 11.02 -7.58 5.40
CA ILE A 69 12.20 -6.70 5.40
C ILE A 69 11.76 -5.24 5.21
N PHE A 70 10.96 -4.97 4.18
CA PHE A 70 10.49 -3.62 3.90
C PHE A 70 9.54 -3.08 4.98
N ALA A 71 8.71 -3.94 5.60
CA ALA A 71 7.89 -3.55 6.74
C ALA A 71 8.76 -3.12 7.93
N GLY A 72 9.78 -3.91 8.28
CA GLY A 72 10.72 -3.56 9.34
C GLY A 72 11.47 -2.26 9.07
N LEU A 73 12.00 -2.09 7.85
CA LEU A 73 12.64 -0.84 7.44
C LEU A 73 11.67 0.34 7.49
N GLY A 74 10.43 0.15 7.03
CA GLY A 74 9.37 1.16 7.06
C GLY A 74 9.03 1.60 8.48
N MET A 75 8.96 0.67 9.44
CA MET A 75 8.73 1.01 10.86
C MET A 75 9.90 1.80 11.46
N LEU A 76 11.14 1.38 11.19
CA LEU A 76 12.33 2.07 11.68
C LEU A 76 12.45 3.49 11.11
N LEU A 77 12.32 3.61 9.77
CA LEU A 77 12.37 4.90 9.08
C LEU A 77 11.18 5.79 9.46
N GLY A 78 9.99 5.20 9.61
CA GLY A 78 8.80 5.92 10.06
C GLY A 78 9.00 6.56 11.43
N ASN A 79 9.52 5.81 12.41
CA ASN A 79 9.83 6.36 13.72
C ASN A 79 10.96 7.40 13.67
N TYR A 80 12.01 7.14 12.89
CA TYR A 80 13.11 8.08 12.71
C TYR A 80 12.63 9.43 12.14
N PHE A 81 11.80 9.41 11.09
CA PHE A 81 11.21 10.60 10.50
C PHE A 81 10.26 11.33 11.45
N TYR A 82 9.46 10.58 12.20
CA TYR A 82 8.53 11.13 13.18
C TYR A 82 9.24 11.92 14.28
N VAL A 83 10.32 11.36 14.85
CA VAL A 83 11.03 11.95 15.99
C VAL A 83 12.00 13.06 15.59
N ASN A 84 12.73 12.90 14.49
CA ASN A 84 13.87 13.79 14.16
C ASN A 84 13.50 14.99 13.28
N PHE A 85 12.35 14.98 12.61
CA PHE A 85 11.95 16.05 11.69
C PHE A 85 10.62 16.65 12.08
N PHE A 86 9.52 15.98 11.76
CA PHE A 86 8.17 16.40 12.15
C PHE A 86 7.18 15.22 12.02
N PRO A 87 6.13 15.17 12.84
CA PRO A 87 5.20 14.03 12.92
C PRO A 87 4.52 13.64 11.59
N GLN A 88 4.37 14.59 10.66
CA GLN A 88 3.72 14.39 9.38
C GLN A 88 4.65 13.78 8.31
N LEU A 89 5.97 13.84 8.49
CA LEU A 89 6.95 13.41 7.49
C LEU A 89 6.79 11.95 7.04
N PRO A 90 6.55 10.96 7.94
CA PRO A 90 6.33 9.57 7.53
C PRO A 90 5.19 9.41 6.51
N PHE A 91 4.12 10.20 6.67
CA PHE A 91 2.95 10.14 5.79
C PHE A 91 3.20 10.79 4.44
N TYR A 92 3.97 11.88 4.39
CA TYR A 92 4.40 12.47 3.11
C TYR A 92 5.35 11.55 2.35
N VAL A 93 6.24 10.83 3.05
CA VAL A 93 7.09 9.81 2.42
C VAL A 93 6.23 8.69 1.83
N THR A 94 5.21 8.22 2.56
CA THR A 94 4.24 7.24 2.03
C THR A 94 3.54 7.75 0.77
N LEU A 95 3.08 9.00 0.76
CA LEU A 95 2.49 9.62 -0.44
C LEU A 95 3.48 9.68 -1.61
N GLY A 96 4.74 9.99 -1.34
CA GLY A 96 5.81 9.99 -2.33
C GLY A 96 6.06 8.60 -2.93
N LEU A 97 6.05 7.55 -2.10
CA LEU A 97 6.22 6.16 -2.53
C LEU A 97 4.99 5.59 -3.25
N LEU A 98 3.81 6.14 -2.99
CA LEU A 98 2.58 5.76 -3.67
C LEU A 98 2.57 6.18 -5.15
N ILE A 99 3.31 7.22 -5.53
CA ILE A 99 3.44 7.67 -6.93
C ILE A 99 4.09 6.59 -7.82
N PRO A 100 5.32 6.10 -7.53
CA PRO A 100 5.92 5.05 -8.34
C PRO A 100 5.12 3.74 -8.27
N GLU A 101 4.47 3.43 -7.15
CA GLU A 101 3.56 2.29 -7.05
C GLU A 101 2.39 2.41 -8.04
N LEU A 102 1.72 3.56 -8.09
CA LEU A 102 0.65 3.83 -9.05
C LEU A 102 1.14 3.74 -10.49
N LEU A 103 2.32 4.28 -10.80
CA LEU A 103 2.90 4.20 -12.14
C LEU A 103 3.18 2.74 -12.54
N ILE A 104 3.74 1.94 -11.65
CA ILE A 104 3.97 0.50 -11.89
C ILE A 104 2.63 -0.20 -12.13
N VAL A 105 1.62 0.07 -11.32
CA VAL A 105 0.31 -0.58 -11.49
C VAL A 105 -0.34 -0.16 -12.82
N ILE A 106 -0.31 1.11 -13.19
CA ILE A 106 -0.94 1.60 -14.42
C ILE A 106 -0.23 1.08 -15.68
N PHE A 107 1.11 1.06 -15.68
CA PHE A 107 1.87 0.73 -16.88
C PHE A 107 2.27 -0.75 -16.99
N LEU A 108 2.39 -1.46 -15.87
CA LEU A 108 2.94 -2.82 -15.85
C LEU A 108 1.88 -3.88 -15.54
N VAL A 109 0.86 -3.53 -14.74
CA VAL A 109 -0.24 -4.44 -14.43
C VAL A 109 -1.31 -4.31 -15.51
N HIS A 110 -1.10 -5.04 -16.60
CA HIS A 110 -2.14 -5.29 -17.59
C HIS A 110 -3.00 -6.46 -17.08
N GLU A 111 -4.23 -6.17 -16.65
CA GLU A 111 -5.24 -7.22 -16.46
C GLU A 111 -5.34 -7.99 -17.78
N GLN A 112 -5.00 -9.29 -17.75
CA GLN A 112 -5.32 -10.17 -18.86
C GLN A 112 -6.85 -10.19 -18.93
N GLU A 113 -7.43 -9.59 -19.97
CA GLU A 113 -8.85 -9.81 -20.27
C GLU A 113 -9.08 -11.32 -20.33
N LYS A 114 -10.11 -11.77 -19.61
CA LYS A 114 -10.53 -13.17 -19.54
C LYS A 114 -10.66 -13.82 -20.92
#